data_AF-A0A942NIZ0-F1
#
_entry.id   AF-A0A942NIZ0-F1
#
_cell.length_a   1.000
_cell.length_b   1.000
_cell.length_c   1.000
_cell.angle_alpha   90.00
_cell.angle_beta   90.00
_cell.angle_gamma   90.00
#
_symmetry.space_group_name_H-M   'P 1'
#
loop_
_entity.id
_entity.type
_entity.pdbx_description
1 polymer ?
#
loop_
_entity_poly.entity_id
_entity_poly.type
_entity_poly.pdbx_seq_one_letter_code
_entity_poly.pdbx_strand_id
1 'polypeptide(L)'
;MKHKILIAIFFIALSTTSYAQVNKIQIQAAGLTCSMCSKAIYTALGDIDFVKDVKSDIKTSSFIIHLKNSNKYNFDKLQKAVDDAGFSVAKFTIVYQFNNIKIENDTHYTNNGTTFHFMNVKPQVLNGEVSINIIDKGYVTAKDYKANSKYTKMKCYETGVMESCCSNNGHKASERIFHVTLNK
;
A
#
# COMPACT_ATOMS: atom_id res chain seq x y z
N MET A 1 -32.38 4.87 -53.95
CA MET A 1 -31.72 6.07 -53.41
C MET A 1 -31.73 6.01 -51.89
N LYS A 2 -30.53 5.97 -51.30
CA LYS A 2 -30.18 6.58 -50.00
C LYS A 2 -30.81 5.90 -48.76
N HIS A 3 -30.22 4.82 -48.25
CA HIS A 3 -29.22 4.89 -47.16
C HIS A 3 -29.56 5.95 -46.10
N LYS A 4 -30.08 5.52 -44.94
CA LYS A 4 -29.67 5.90 -43.58
C LYS A 4 -30.14 4.78 -42.64
N ILE A 5 -29.39 3.68 -42.52
CA ILE A 5 -28.53 3.42 -41.35
C ILE A 5 -29.11 4.10 -40.10
N LEU A 6 -30.05 3.43 -39.44
CA LEU A 6 -30.46 3.73 -38.07
C LEU A 6 -30.15 2.53 -37.17
N ILE A 7 -28.99 1.91 -37.41
CA ILE A 7 -28.29 1.13 -36.38
C ILE A 7 -27.63 2.18 -35.49
N ALA A 8 -28.40 2.80 -34.60
CA ALA A 8 -27.86 3.32 -33.36
C ALA A 8 -27.60 2.06 -32.52
N ILE A 9 -26.52 1.32 -32.77
CA ILE A 9 -25.26 1.57 -32.08
C ILE A 9 -25.55 2.16 -30.70
N PHE A 10 -26.24 1.35 -29.91
CA PHE A 10 -26.00 1.16 -28.50
C PHE A 10 -24.52 0.78 -28.35
N PHE A 11 -23.62 1.73 -28.64
CA PHE A 11 -22.27 1.75 -28.11
C PHE A 11 -22.51 1.97 -26.62
N ILE A 12 -22.79 0.86 -25.94
CA ILE A 12 -22.44 0.68 -24.54
C ILE A 12 -20.94 0.99 -24.54
N ALA A 13 -20.59 2.26 -24.34
CA ALA A 13 -19.30 2.60 -23.81
C ALA A 13 -19.32 1.95 -22.43
N LEU A 14 -18.86 0.69 -22.39
CA LEU A 14 -18.35 0.05 -21.19
C LEU A 14 -17.34 1.06 -20.66
N SER A 15 -17.79 1.85 -19.70
CA SER A 15 -16.94 2.61 -18.82
C SER A 15 -16.14 1.54 -18.11
N THR A 16 -14.97 1.22 -18.66
CA THR A 16 -13.94 0.48 -17.93
C THR A 16 -13.47 1.42 -16.84
N THR A 17 -14.23 1.47 -15.74
CA THR A 17 -13.76 2.01 -14.48
C THR A 17 -12.67 1.07 -13.99
N SER A 18 -11.49 1.16 -14.61
CA SER A 18 -10.25 0.59 -14.11
C SER A 18 -9.84 1.42 -12.90
N TYR A 19 -10.54 1.22 -11.80
CA TYR A 19 -10.00 1.57 -10.50
C TYR A 19 -9.34 0.29 -10.02
N ALA A 20 -8.01 0.29 -10.05
CA ALA A 20 -7.13 -0.77 -9.61
C ALA A 20 -5.97 -0.05 -8.95
N GLN A 21 -5.90 -0.12 -7.63
CA GLN A 21 -5.16 0.87 -6.83
C GLN A 21 -3.82 0.35 -6.32
N VAL A 22 -3.69 -0.95 -6.04
CA VAL A 22 -2.42 -1.59 -5.67
C VAL A 22 -2.04 -2.63 -6.71
N ASN A 23 -0.92 -2.40 -7.41
CA ASN A 23 -0.45 -3.24 -8.51
C ASN A 23 0.48 -4.34 -8.00
N LYS A 24 1.33 -4.00 -7.04
CA LYS A 24 2.32 -4.91 -6.46
C LYS A 24 2.55 -4.57 -5.00
N ILE A 25 2.72 -5.58 -4.16
CA ILE A 25 3.20 -5.41 -2.79
C ILE A 25 4.53 -6.14 -2.67
N GLN A 26 5.49 -5.54 -1.99
CA GLN A 26 6.79 -6.14 -1.70
C GLN A 26 7.08 -6.01 -0.21
N ILE A 27 7.34 -7.14 0.43
CA ILE A 27 7.66 -7.20 1.86
C ILE A 27 9.06 -7.77 2.00
N GLN A 28 9.97 -6.98 2.56
CA GLN A 28 11.28 -7.45 2.98
C GLN A 28 11.19 -7.90 4.44
N ALA A 29 11.58 -9.15 4.72
CA ALA A 29 11.60 -9.66 6.08
C ALA A 29 12.98 -9.47 6.71
N ALA A 30 13.00 -9.23 8.02
CA ALA A 30 14.21 -9.22 8.84
C ALA A 30 14.53 -10.64 9.35
N GLY A 31 15.81 -10.95 9.51
CA GLY A 31 16.23 -12.20 10.17
C GLY A 31 16.11 -13.48 9.33
N LEU A 32 16.00 -13.37 8.00
CA LEU A 32 16.02 -14.52 7.09
C LEU A 32 17.43 -15.09 6.94
N THR A 33 17.85 -15.97 7.84
CA THR A 33 19.16 -16.64 7.81
C THR A 33 19.09 -18.10 7.36
N CYS A 34 17.89 -18.67 7.17
CA CYS A 34 17.69 -20.07 6.79
C CYS A 34 16.62 -20.21 5.68
N SER A 35 16.79 -21.19 4.80
CA SER A 35 15.83 -21.53 3.74
C SER A 35 14.44 -21.93 4.29
N MET A 36 14.40 -22.59 5.45
CA MET A 36 13.14 -22.93 6.14
C MET A 36 12.39 -21.69 6.63
N CYS A 37 13.11 -20.65 7.09
CA CYS A 37 12.51 -19.39 7.52
C CYS A 37 11.78 -18.69 6.35
N SER A 38 12.39 -18.68 5.17
CA SER A 38 11.78 -18.10 3.97
C SER A 38 10.50 -18.85 3.56
N LYS A 39 10.49 -20.18 3.72
CA LYS A 39 9.32 -21.00 3.39
C LYS A 39 8.12 -20.71 4.29
N ALA A 40 8.33 -20.49 5.59
CA ALA A 40 7.26 -20.17 6.52
C ALA A 40 6.51 -18.89 6.11
N ILE A 41 7.25 -17.81 5.82
CA ILE A 41 6.66 -16.54 5.36
C ILE A 41 5.96 -16.72 4.01
N TYR A 42 6.60 -17.43 3.06
CA TYR A 42 6.00 -17.71 1.76
C TYR A 42 4.62 -18.36 1.88
N THR A 43 4.52 -19.40 2.71
CA THR A 43 3.25 -20.11 2.95
C THR A 43 2.23 -19.21 3.64
N ALA A 44 2.62 -18.52 4.72
CA ALA A 44 1.73 -17.64 5.46
C ALA A 44 1.13 -16.52 4.57
N LEU A 45 1.92 -15.94 3.67
CA LEU A 45 1.44 -14.94 2.71
C LEU A 45 0.58 -15.54 1.61
N GLY A 46 0.92 -16.74 1.13
CA GLY A 46 0.19 -17.44 0.07
C GLY A 46 -1.21 -17.91 0.49
N ASP A 47 -1.39 -18.21 1.78
CA ASP A 47 -2.66 -18.70 2.34
C ASP A 47 -3.70 -17.58 2.54
N ILE A 48 -3.32 -16.32 2.31
CA ILE A 48 -4.23 -15.18 2.43
C ILE A 48 -5.21 -15.16 1.24
N ASP A 49 -6.49 -15.11 1.56
CA ASP A 49 -7.63 -15.18 0.64
C ASP A 49 -7.55 -14.24 -0.58
N PHE A 50 -7.07 -13.01 -0.43
CA PHE A 50 -6.94 -12.05 -1.53
C PHE A 50 -5.61 -12.10 -2.29
N VAL A 51 -4.66 -12.94 -1.85
CA VAL A 51 -3.37 -13.14 -2.53
C VAL A 51 -3.53 -14.14 -3.66
N LYS A 52 -3.02 -13.80 -4.85
CA LYS A 52 -3.02 -14.66 -6.03
C LYS A 52 -1.76 -15.51 -6.11
N ASP A 53 -0.62 -14.86 -5.90
CA ASP A 53 0.70 -15.46 -6.03
C ASP A 53 1.70 -14.72 -5.14
N VAL A 54 2.69 -15.45 -4.66
CA VAL A 54 3.82 -14.93 -3.90
C VAL A 54 5.10 -15.40 -4.59
N LYS A 55 6.04 -14.50 -4.82
CA LYS A 55 7.37 -14.80 -5.34
C LYS A 55 8.42 -14.39 -4.34
N SER A 56 9.35 -15.27 -4.01
CA SER A 56 10.51 -14.92 -3.20
C SER A 56 11.62 -14.35 -4.07
N ASP A 57 12.19 -13.24 -3.63
CA ASP A 57 13.47 -12.73 -4.10
C ASP A 57 14.51 -12.97 -3.00
N ILE A 58 15.29 -14.03 -3.20
CA ILE A 58 16.32 -14.46 -2.26
C ILE A 58 17.43 -13.40 -2.13
N LYS A 59 17.75 -12.67 -3.21
CA LYS A 59 18.84 -11.69 -3.20
C LYS A 59 18.53 -10.53 -2.26
N THR A 60 17.26 -10.10 -2.25
CA THR A 60 16.80 -8.97 -1.43
C THR A 60 16.09 -9.41 -0.16
N SER A 61 15.97 -10.72 0.09
CA SER A 61 15.19 -11.28 1.21
C SER A 61 13.75 -10.73 1.23
N SER A 62 13.15 -10.60 0.05
CA SER A 62 11.83 -9.98 -0.14
C SER A 62 10.82 -10.95 -0.74
N PHE A 63 9.55 -10.71 -0.47
CA PHE A 63 8.41 -11.42 -1.05
C PHE A 63 7.60 -10.44 -1.88
N ILE A 64 7.43 -10.75 -3.17
CA ILE A 64 6.60 -10.02 -4.11
C ILE A 64 5.23 -10.68 -4.12
N ILE A 65 4.21 -9.93 -3.76
CA ILE A 65 2.84 -10.41 -3.63
C ILE A 65 2.02 -9.82 -4.77
N HIS A 66 1.38 -10.71 -5.52
CA HIS A 66 0.40 -10.37 -6.54
C HIS A 66 -1.01 -10.61 -5.98
N LEU A 67 -1.86 -9.59 -6.06
CA LEU A 67 -3.23 -9.67 -5.58
C LEU A 67 -4.14 -10.35 -6.61
N LYS A 68 -5.20 -11.02 -6.15
CA LYS A 68 -6.27 -11.53 -7.03
C LYS A 68 -7.04 -10.39 -7.69
N ASN A 69 -7.27 -9.32 -6.93
CA ASN A 69 -7.91 -8.09 -7.38
C ASN A 69 -7.19 -6.92 -6.71
N SER A 70 -6.77 -5.94 -7.50
CA SER A 70 -6.02 -4.75 -7.09
C SER A 70 -6.78 -3.80 -6.15
N ASN A 71 -8.08 -3.99 -5.95
CA ASN A 71 -8.90 -3.26 -4.98
C ASN A 71 -9.19 -4.03 -3.70
N LYS A 72 -8.84 -5.32 -3.65
CA LYS A 72 -9.05 -6.16 -2.47
C LYS A 72 -7.70 -6.43 -1.83
N TYR A 73 -7.36 -5.62 -0.84
CA TYR A 73 -6.12 -5.72 -0.09
C TYR A 73 -6.36 -5.35 1.37
N ASN A 74 -5.50 -5.87 2.25
CA ASN A 74 -5.41 -5.45 3.64
C ASN A 74 -3.94 -5.54 4.06
N PHE A 75 -3.29 -4.39 4.24
CA PHE A 75 -1.87 -4.34 4.57
C PHE A 75 -1.58 -4.86 5.98
N ASP A 76 -2.49 -4.65 6.94
CA ASP A 76 -2.35 -5.17 8.31
C ASP A 76 -2.43 -6.70 8.33
N LYS A 77 -3.29 -7.32 7.51
CA LYS A 77 -3.37 -8.79 7.39
C LYS A 77 -2.07 -9.38 6.83
N LEU A 78 -1.44 -8.71 5.87
CA LEU A 78 -0.15 -9.15 5.30
C LEU A 78 0.98 -9.00 6.32
N GLN A 79 1.05 -7.86 7.01
CA GLN A 79 2.04 -7.63 8.07
C GLN A 79 1.88 -8.66 9.20
N LYS A 80 0.64 -8.88 9.65
CA LYS A 80 0.32 -9.84 10.70
C LYS A 80 0.66 -11.27 10.30
N ALA A 81 0.45 -11.68 9.05
CA ALA A 81 0.85 -13.02 8.60
C ALA A 81 2.37 -13.24 8.68
N VAL A 82 3.18 -12.20 8.49
CA VAL A 82 4.64 -12.27 8.68
C VAL A 82 4.98 -12.37 10.16
N ASP A 83 4.33 -11.59 11.01
CA ASP A 83 4.51 -11.59 12.47
C ASP A 83 4.10 -12.92 13.11
N ASP A 84 2.93 -13.45 12.73
CA ASP A 84 2.40 -14.74 13.17
C ASP A 84 3.27 -15.92 12.68
N ALA A 85 4.02 -15.73 11.58
CA ALA A 85 5.03 -16.68 11.12
C ALA A 85 6.35 -16.59 11.92
N GLY A 86 6.46 -15.67 12.88
CA GLY A 86 7.63 -15.49 13.76
C GLY A 86 8.70 -14.54 13.22
N PHE A 87 8.37 -13.70 12.24
CA PHE A 87 9.31 -12.79 11.58
C PHE A 87 8.86 -11.34 11.64
N SER A 88 9.80 -10.40 11.48
CA SER A 88 9.49 -8.97 11.44
C SER A 88 9.65 -8.42 10.03
N VAL A 89 8.89 -7.39 9.69
CA VAL A 89 9.04 -6.66 8.42
C VAL A 89 10.15 -5.62 8.55
N ALA A 90 11.13 -5.67 7.63
CA ALA A 90 12.18 -4.68 7.50
C ALA A 90 11.77 -3.51 6.59
N LYS A 91 11.01 -3.80 5.52
CA LYS A 91 10.51 -2.81 4.56
C LYS A 91 9.21 -3.30 3.92
N PHE A 92 8.21 -2.44 3.85
CA PHE A 92 6.95 -2.72 3.18
C PHE A 92 6.71 -1.70 2.07
N THR A 93 6.83 -2.12 0.81
CA THR A 93 6.64 -1.29 -0.37
C THR A 93 5.37 -1.68 -1.11
N ILE A 94 4.59 -0.69 -1.54
CA ILE A 94 3.46 -0.89 -2.46
C ILE A 94 3.69 -0.08 -3.73
N VAL A 95 3.35 -0.68 -4.86
CA VAL A 95 3.25 0.01 -6.15
C VAL A 95 1.78 0.38 -6.33
N TYR A 96 1.50 1.67 -6.32
CA TYR A 96 0.16 2.22 -6.31
C TYR A 96 -0.08 3.06 -7.57
N GLN A 97 -1.25 2.93 -8.18
CA GLN A 97 -1.64 3.70 -9.36
C GLN A 97 -2.25 5.05 -8.94
N PHE A 98 -1.52 6.13 -9.15
CA PHE A 98 -1.98 7.50 -8.90
C PHE A 98 -2.46 8.19 -10.18
N ASN A 99 -3.47 9.05 -10.07
CA ASN A 99 -4.03 9.79 -11.21
C ASN A 99 -3.89 11.30 -10.95
N ASN A 100 -2.74 11.86 -11.33
CA ASN A 100 -2.44 13.30 -11.25
C ASN A 100 -2.72 13.95 -9.88
N ILE A 101 -2.23 13.35 -8.80
CA ILE A 101 -2.40 13.89 -7.44
C ILE A 101 -1.21 14.73 -7.02
N LYS A 102 -1.48 15.95 -6.54
CA LYS A 102 -0.47 16.81 -5.93
C LYS A 102 -0.24 16.32 -4.50
N ILE A 103 1.02 16.07 -4.16
CA ILE A 103 1.44 15.74 -2.80
C ILE A 103 2.53 16.70 -2.34
N GLU A 104 2.55 16.91 -1.04
CA GLU A 104 3.62 17.53 -0.28
C GLU A 104 3.68 16.89 1.11
N ASN A 105 4.60 17.35 1.95
CA ASN A 105 4.68 16.84 3.31
C ASN A 105 3.35 17.05 4.04
N ASP A 106 2.91 16.01 4.76
CA ASP A 106 1.65 15.96 5.50
C ASP A 106 0.36 15.93 4.66
N THR A 107 0.49 15.72 3.34
CA THR A 107 -0.68 15.47 2.49
C THR A 107 -1.37 14.17 2.89
N HIS A 108 -2.69 14.24 3.04
CA HIS A 108 -3.55 13.08 3.24
C HIS A 108 -4.26 12.75 1.92
N TYR A 109 -4.21 11.48 1.51
CA TYR A 109 -4.86 11.00 0.31
C TYR A 109 -5.67 9.75 0.64
N THR A 110 -6.99 9.84 0.48
CA THR A 110 -7.92 8.75 0.76
C THR A 110 -8.47 8.17 -0.54
N ASN A 111 -8.39 6.85 -0.69
CA ASN A 111 -8.93 6.15 -1.84
C ASN A 111 -9.31 4.70 -1.49
N ASN A 112 -10.46 4.22 -1.99
CA ASN A 112 -11.05 2.91 -1.63
C ASN A 112 -11.03 2.61 -0.11
N GLY A 113 -11.32 3.61 0.73
CA GLY A 113 -11.33 3.44 2.19
C GLY A 113 -9.95 3.26 2.83
N THR A 114 -8.87 3.46 2.08
CA THR A 114 -7.49 3.50 2.58
C THR A 114 -6.98 4.94 2.57
N THR A 115 -6.50 5.41 3.71
CA THR A 115 -5.91 6.76 3.84
C THR A 115 -4.39 6.66 3.92
N PHE A 116 -3.71 7.38 3.04
CA PHE A 116 -2.26 7.55 3.05
C PHE A 116 -1.89 8.94 3.54
N HIS A 117 -0.96 9.01 4.50
CA HIS A 117 -0.35 10.26 4.95
C HIS A 117 1.10 10.30 4.48
N PHE A 118 1.38 11.21 3.56
CA PHE A 118 2.71 11.37 2.98
C PHE A 118 3.64 12.14 3.91
N MET A 119 4.79 11.54 4.24
CA MET A 119 5.80 12.10 5.14
C MET A 119 7.17 12.13 4.47
N ASN A 120 7.95 13.17 4.76
CA ASN A 120 9.29 13.40 4.20
C ASN A 120 9.32 13.44 2.67
N VAL A 121 8.29 14.04 2.06
CA VAL A 121 8.16 14.18 0.61
C VAL A 121 8.27 15.64 0.20
N LYS A 122 8.90 15.90 -0.94
CA LYS A 122 8.92 17.23 -1.58
C LYS A 122 7.63 17.42 -2.38
N PRO A 123 7.16 18.69 -2.54
CA PRO A 123 6.02 19.00 -3.40
C PRO A 123 6.22 18.44 -4.82
N GLN A 124 5.30 17.59 -5.28
CA GLN A 124 5.32 17.00 -6.61
C GLN A 124 3.95 16.46 -7.02
N VAL A 125 3.80 16.08 -8.29
CA VAL A 125 2.61 15.42 -8.81
C VAL A 125 2.91 13.94 -9.02
N LEU A 126 2.14 13.06 -8.37
CA LEU A 126 2.19 11.64 -8.65
C LEU A 126 1.19 11.28 -9.76
N ASN A 127 1.68 10.54 -10.74
CA ASN A 127 0.88 10.04 -11.85
C ASN A 127 1.44 8.70 -12.33
N GLY A 128 0.56 7.74 -12.62
CA GLY A 128 0.95 6.38 -12.99
C GLY A 128 1.29 5.49 -11.80
N GLU A 129 2.05 4.43 -12.06
CA GLU A 129 2.54 3.51 -11.04
C GLU A 129 3.68 4.17 -10.25
N VAL A 130 3.45 4.40 -8.95
CA VAL A 130 4.47 4.94 -8.05
C VAL A 130 4.69 3.98 -6.89
N SER A 131 5.96 3.75 -6.57
CA SER A 131 6.36 2.94 -5.42
C SER A 131 6.42 3.80 -4.16
N ILE A 132 5.66 3.43 -3.14
CA ILE A 132 5.66 4.07 -1.83
C ILE A 132 5.94 3.04 -0.73
N ASN A 133 6.59 3.47 0.35
CA ASN A 133 6.92 2.63 1.50
C ASN A 133 6.01 2.98 2.67
N ILE A 134 5.39 1.97 3.29
CA ILE A 134 4.69 2.13 4.57
C ILE A 134 5.74 2.18 5.67
N ILE A 135 5.67 3.22 6.51
CA ILE A 135 6.67 3.50 7.55
C ILE A 135 6.11 3.37 8.97
N ASP A 136 4.92 2.81 9.11
CA ASP A 136 4.27 2.53 10.39
C ASP A 136 5.05 1.50 11.24
N LYS A 137 4.72 1.45 12.53
CA LYS A 137 5.26 0.43 13.44
C LYS A 137 4.91 -0.97 12.93
N GLY A 138 5.89 -1.86 12.88
CA GLY A 138 5.70 -3.24 12.39
C GLY A 138 5.83 -3.40 10.88
N TYR A 139 5.91 -2.31 10.12
CA TYR A 139 6.15 -2.28 8.66
C TYR A 139 7.59 -1.96 8.28
N VAL A 140 8.37 -1.48 9.25
CA VAL A 140 9.80 -1.18 9.15
C VAL A 140 10.50 -1.66 10.41
N THR A 141 11.84 -1.70 10.38
CA THR A 141 12.62 -2.04 11.57
C THR A 141 12.37 -1.04 12.71
N ALA A 142 12.53 -1.48 13.96
CA ALA A 142 12.39 -0.58 15.12
C ALA A 142 13.36 0.62 15.08
N LYS A 143 14.53 0.45 14.44
CA LYS A 143 15.50 1.52 14.20
C LYS A 143 14.94 2.54 13.22
N ASP A 144 14.40 2.08 12.09
CA ASP A 144 13.87 2.95 11.05
C ASP A 144 12.59 3.64 11.51
N TYR A 145 11.72 2.95 12.25
CA TYR A 145 10.53 3.56 12.86
C TYR A 145 10.90 4.76 13.76
N LYS A 146 11.92 4.60 14.63
CA LYS A 146 12.44 5.69 15.46
C LYS A 146 13.14 6.80 14.66
N ALA A 147 13.71 6.47 13.50
CA ALA A 147 14.31 7.47 12.63
C ALA A 147 13.22 8.29 11.91
N ASN A 148 12.18 7.61 11.45
CA ASN A 148 11.05 8.19 10.71
C ASN A 148 10.13 9.04 11.60
N SER A 149 10.06 8.77 12.90
CA SER A 149 9.35 9.63 13.85
C SER A 149 9.89 11.07 13.89
N LYS A 150 11.09 11.32 13.35
CA LYS A 150 11.64 12.68 13.22
C LYS A 150 10.99 13.48 12.09
N TYR A 151 10.29 12.82 11.17
CA TYR A 151 9.65 13.46 10.03
C TYR A 151 8.32 14.13 10.38
N THR A 152 7.71 13.78 11.51
CA THR A 152 6.47 14.41 11.96
C THR A 152 6.42 14.53 13.48
N LYS A 153 5.71 15.54 13.96
CA LYS A 153 5.38 15.70 15.39
C LYS A 153 3.95 15.21 15.69
N MET A 154 3.23 14.71 14.68
CA MET A 154 1.85 14.28 14.83
C MET A 154 1.75 12.92 15.53
N LYS A 155 0.82 12.81 16.47
CA LYS A 155 0.58 11.58 17.24
C LYS A 155 0.00 10.44 16.42
N CYS A 156 -0.62 10.72 15.27
CA CYS A 156 -1.13 9.70 14.36
C CYS A 156 -0.05 8.70 13.93
N TYR A 157 1.22 9.11 13.86
CA TYR A 157 2.34 8.21 13.54
C TYR A 157 2.63 7.17 14.63
N GLU A 158 2.32 7.51 15.88
CA GLU A 158 2.45 6.60 17.02
C GLU A 158 1.24 5.67 17.14
N THR A 159 0.05 6.20 16.87
CA THR A 159 -1.21 5.49 17.09
C THR A 159 -1.67 4.68 15.88
N GLY A 160 -1.23 5.02 14.67
CA GLY A 160 -1.66 4.38 13.42
C GLY A 160 -3.11 4.67 13.03
N VAL A 161 -3.78 5.59 13.74
CA VAL A 161 -5.17 5.97 13.51
C VAL A 161 -5.29 7.49 13.37
N MET A 162 -6.30 7.93 12.63
CA MET A 162 -6.60 9.35 12.48
C MET A 162 -7.00 9.96 13.84
N GLU A 163 -6.23 10.95 14.28
CA GLU A 163 -6.54 11.79 15.44
C GLU A 163 -7.15 13.14 15.02
N SER A 164 -7.55 13.95 16.01
CA SER A 164 -8.16 15.27 15.81
C SER A 164 -7.36 16.23 14.91
N CYS A 165 -6.02 16.08 14.83
CA CYS A 165 -5.19 16.87 13.92
C CYS A 165 -5.43 16.57 12.43
N CYS A 166 -6.03 15.41 12.13
CA CYS A 166 -6.33 14.93 10.78
C CYS A 166 -7.84 15.02 10.44
N SER A 167 -8.68 15.49 11.36
CA SER A 167 -10.15 15.49 11.23
C SER A 167 -10.74 16.64 10.41
N ASN A 168 -9.90 17.51 9.85
CA ASN A 168 -10.35 18.59 8.96
C ASN A 168 -10.63 18.01 7.57
N ASN A 169 -11.76 17.32 7.38
CA ASN A 169 -12.48 17.06 6.11
C ASN A 169 -13.49 15.89 6.24
N GLY A 170 -14.32 15.86 7.30
CA GLY A 170 -15.45 14.92 7.38
C GLY A 170 -15.10 13.43 7.60
N HIS A 171 -13.84 13.12 7.94
CA HIS A 171 -13.41 11.77 8.32
C HIS A 171 -13.67 11.52 9.81
N LYS A 172 -14.16 10.33 10.14
CA LYS A 172 -14.45 9.93 11.53
C LYS A 172 -13.14 9.65 12.28
N ALA A 173 -13.04 10.14 13.51
CA ALA A 173 -11.94 9.77 14.41
C ALA A 173 -11.85 8.23 14.52
N SER A 174 -10.62 7.67 14.50
CA SER A 174 -10.31 6.22 14.57
C SER A 174 -10.26 5.42 13.25
N GLU A 175 -10.30 6.06 12.08
CA GLU A 175 -10.01 5.35 10.81
C GLU A 175 -8.50 5.05 10.70
N ARG A 176 -8.14 3.86 10.20
CA ARG A 176 -6.74 3.42 10.00
C ARG A 176 -6.07 4.34 8.97
N ILE A 177 -4.91 4.89 9.33
CA ILE A 177 -4.10 5.73 8.43
C ILE A 177 -2.70 5.14 8.26
N PHE A 178 -2.26 5.00 7.02
CA PHE A 178 -0.93 4.49 6.70
C PHE A 178 0.01 5.66 6.42
N HIS A 179 1.08 5.77 7.20
CA HIS A 179 2.11 6.76 6.95
C HIS A 179 3.04 6.21 5.89
N VAL A 180 3.29 7.02 4.86
CA VAL A 180 4.03 6.60 3.69
C VAL A 180 5.08 7.62 3.28
N THR A 181 6.18 7.14 2.74
CA THR A 181 7.17 7.95 2.02
C THR A 181 7.30 7.42 0.61
N LEU A 182 7.74 8.26 -0.33
CA LEU A 182 8.16 7.76 -1.63
C LEU A 182 9.34 6.81 -1.48
N ASN A 183 9.32 5.71 -2.23
CA ASN A 183 10.45 4.81 -2.31
C ASN A 183 11.57 5.51 -3.10
N LYS A 184 12.66 5.86 -2.40
CA LYS A 184 13.88 6.42 -3.01
C LYS A 184 14.65 5.34 -3.75
#